data_AF-A0A1H4KTV7-F1
#
_entry.id   AF-A0A1H4KTV7-F1
#
_cell.length_a   1.000
_cell.length_b   1.000
_cell.length_c   1.000
_cell.angle_alpha   90.00
_cell.angle_beta   90.00
_cell.angle_gamma   90.00
#
_symmetry.space_group_name_H-M   'P 1'
#
loop_
_entity.id
_entity.type
_entity.pdbx_description
1 polymer ?
#
loop_
_entity_poly.entity_id
_entity_poly.type
_entity_poly.pdbx_seq_one_letter_code
_entity_poly.pdbx_strand_id
1 'polypeptide(L)'
;MRSVVIRGFGALILVAGSVAVGRAAKPSPFTNQSKPMTATVSILAMSSSSRQSFAGNQEVYLATVEVKGGGREFARVIDQYPGFGLPIRTSLLRDRTLFKMKVTREPECDLSGAKIFLTQGDSAIFDGSVRDTLRTHANDAVPCYKALHETIEITKK
;
A
#
# COMPACT_ATOMS: atom_id res chain seq x y z
N MET A 1 20.82 42.49 65.55
CA MET A 1 21.57 41.35 64.99
C MET A 1 21.16 41.17 63.53
N ARG A 2 22.12 41.27 62.61
CA ARG A 2 21.95 41.04 61.17
C ARG A 2 22.05 39.55 60.88
N SER A 3 21.22 39.03 59.97
CA SER A 3 21.56 37.88 59.12
C SER A 3 20.80 37.99 57.79
N VAL A 4 21.59 38.06 56.71
CA VAL A 4 21.19 37.95 55.31
C VAL A 4 21.55 36.54 54.87
N VAL A 5 20.65 35.83 54.18
CA VAL A 5 21.03 34.71 53.31
C VAL A 5 20.19 34.78 52.03
N ILE A 6 20.90 34.94 50.91
CA ILE A 6 20.43 34.88 49.52
C ILE A 6 20.55 33.43 49.04
N ARG A 7 19.59 32.94 48.25
CA ARG A 7 19.77 32.17 46.98
C ARG A 7 18.56 31.30 46.67
N GLY A 8 18.10 31.34 45.42
CA GLY A 8 17.31 30.25 44.84
C GLY A 8 16.36 30.66 43.73
N PHE A 9 16.89 30.85 42.52
CA PHE A 9 16.11 30.73 41.28
C PHE A 9 15.45 29.35 41.22
N GLY A 10 14.15 29.28 40.98
CA GLY A 10 13.41 28.04 40.74
C GLY A 10 12.27 28.28 39.75
N ALA A 11 12.55 28.02 38.47
CA ALA A 11 11.58 28.06 37.39
C ALA A 11 10.88 26.69 37.22
N LEU A 12 9.72 26.73 36.53
CA LEU A 12 9.17 25.66 35.67
C LEU A 12 8.49 24.49 36.41
N ILE A 13 7.34 23.88 36.04
CA ILE A 13 6.65 23.67 34.75
C ILE A 13 5.14 23.50 35.02
N LEU A 14 4.27 24.18 34.25
CA LEU A 14 2.84 23.87 34.11
C LEU A 14 2.69 22.69 33.13
N VAL A 15 2.29 21.51 33.62
CA VAL A 15 1.95 20.36 32.76
C VAL A 15 0.45 20.42 32.43
N ALA A 16 0.12 21.02 31.29
CA ALA A 16 -1.20 20.91 30.69
C ALA A 16 -1.33 19.52 30.05
N GLY A 17 -2.07 18.63 30.71
CA GLY A 17 -2.38 17.29 30.22
C GLY A 17 -3.40 17.34 29.08
N SER A 18 -2.92 17.41 27.85
CA SER A 18 -3.72 17.18 26.65
C SER A 18 -4.02 15.68 26.53
N VAL A 19 -5.16 15.23 27.04
CA VAL A 19 -5.70 13.90 26.73
C VAL A 19 -6.14 13.89 25.27
N ALA A 20 -5.24 13.45 24.40
CA ALA A 20 -5.53 13.14 23.01
C ALA A 20 -6.56 12.00 22.95
N VAL A 21 -7.80 12.36 22.63
CA VAL A 21 -8.83 11.39 22.28
C VAL A 21 -8.43 10.78 20.94
N GLY A 22 -7.73 9.64 21.00
CA GLY A 22 -7.47 8.83 19.83
C GLY A 22 -8.79 8.41 19.21
N ARG A 23 -9.14 9.00 18.06
CA ARG A 23 -10.21 8.47 17.20
C ARG A 23 -9.81 7.06 16.83
N ALA A 24 -10.46 6.07 17.44
CA ALA A 24 -10.42 4.70 16.97
C ALA A 24 -10.94 4.70 15.52
N ALA A 25 -10.03 4.58 14.56
CA ALA A 25 -10.38 4.40 13.16
C ALA A 25 -11.23 3.13 13.06
N LYS A 26 -12.37 3.21 12.35
CA LYS A 26 -13.20 2.04 12.07
C LYS A 26 -12.31 0.92 11.53
N PRO A 27 -12.49 -0.34 11.97
CA PRO A 27 -11.72 -1.46 11.44
C PRO A 27 -11.91 -1.48 9.93
N SER A 28 -10.81 -1.31 9.20
CA SER A 28 -10.82 -1.42 7.76
C SER A 28 -11.25 -2.85 7.41
N PRO A 29 -12.16 -3.06 6.44
CA PRO A 29 -12.47 -4.42 5.98
C PRO A 29 -11.22 -5.18 5.50
N PHE A 30 -10.11 -4.47 5.29
CA PHE A 30 -8.80 -4.98 4.88
C PHE A 30 -7.90 -5.46 6.04
N THR A 31 -8.32 -5.38 7.31
CA THR A 31 -7.51 -5.91 8.43
C THR A 31 -7.58 -7.44 8.51
N ASN A 32 -6.42 -8.10 8.36
CA ASN A 32 -6.19 -9.54 8.62
C ASN A 32 -7.14 -10.53 7.91
N GLN A 33 -7.45 -10.28 6.63
CA GLN A 33 -8.15 -11.27 5.81
C GLN A 33 -7.15 -12.23 5.14
N SER A 34 -6.90 -13.36 5.79
CA SER A 34 -6.16 -14.49 5.20
C SER A 34 -6.96 -15.27 4.14
N LYS A 35 -8.23 -14.88 3.89
CA LYS A 35 -9.09 -15.51 2.89
C LYS A 35 -9.05 -14.72 1.56
N PRO A 36 -9.06 -15.41 0.41
CA PRO A 36 -9.20 -14.75 -0.88
C PRO A 36 -10.54 -14.01 -1.00
N MET A 37 -10.50 -12.76 -1.48
CA MET A 37 -11.65 -11.92 -1.74
C MET A 37 -11.65 -11.44 -3.19
N THR A 38 -12.84 -11.28 -3.77
CA THR A 38 -12.95 -10.71 -5.13
C THR A 38 -12.87 -9.19 -5.06
N ALA A 39 -11.93 -8.63 -5.80
CA ALA A 39 -11.71 -7.20 -5.91
C ALA A 39 -11.71 -6.76 -7.38
N THR A 40 -12.13 -5.52 -7.60
CA THR A 40 -11.86 -4.79 -8.83
C THR A 40 -10.53 -4.05 -8.65
N VAL A 41 -9.58 -4.32 -9.54
CA VAL A 41 -8.21 -3.83 -9.48
C VAL A 41 -7.92 -2.99 -10.72
N SER A 42 -7.41 -1.77 -10.49
CA SER A 42 -6.93 -0.89 -11.54
C SER A 42 -5.43 -0.68 -11.36
N ILE A 43 -4.62 -1.20 -12.29
CA ILE A 43 -3.16 -1.14 -12.19
C ILE A 43 -2.67 0.23 -12.67
N LEU A 44 -1.95 0.91 -11.78
CA LEU A 44 -1.48 2.28 -11.96
C LEU A 44 0.00 2.32 -12.36
N ALA A 45 0.81 1.42 -11.81
CA ALA A 45 2.21 1.28 -12.20
C ALA A 45 2.71 -0.17 -12.02
N MET A 46 3.73 -0.53 -12.81
CA MET A 46 4.54 -1.72 -12.55
C MET A 46 5.75 -1.32 -11.70
N SER A 47 6.03 -2.09 -10.65
CA SER A 47 7.23 -1.93 -9.83
C SER A 47 8.28 -2.93 -10.29
N SER A 48 9.50 -2.46 -10.57
CA SER A 48 10.64 -3.28 -11.03
C SER A 48 11.17 -4.28 -10.02
N SER A 49 10.57 -4.40 -8.84
CA SER A 49 10.91 -5.46 -7.89
C SER A 49 10.30 -6.81 -8.32
N SER A 50 10.55 -7.25 -9.55
CA SER A 50 10.31 -8.63 -9.97
C SER A 50 11.36 -9.50 -9.30
N ARG A 51 11.03 -10.09 -8.14
CA ARG A 51 11.86 -11.14 -7.55
C ARG A 51 11.39 -12.48 -8.11
N GLN A 52 12.22 -13.15 -8.91
CA GLN A 52 12.04 -14.57 -9.19
C GLN A 52 12.04 -15.31 -7.85
N SER A 53 10.89 -15.85 -7.45
CA SER A 53 10.81 -16.78 -6.33
C SER A 53 11.10 -18.18 -6.86
N PHE A 54 11.66 -19.05 -6.03
CA PHE A 54 12.00 -20.44 -6.37
C PHE A 54 10.80 -21.28 -6.87
N ALA A 55 9.58 -20.74 -6.79
CA ALA A 55 8.31 -21.39 -7.15
C ALA A 55 7.56 -20.75 -8.33
N GLY A 56 8.13 -19.78 -9.06
CA GLY A 56 7.48 -19.20 -10.24
C GLY A 56 7.90 -17.76 -10.56
N ASN A 57 7.18 -17.18 -11.52
CA ASN A 57 7.34 -15.78 -11.90
C ASN A 57 6.48 -14.89 -11.00
N GLN A 58 6.92 -13.66 -10.79
CA GLN A 58 6.21 -12.69 -9.98
C GLN A 58 6.30 -11.29 -10.59
N GLU A 59 5.14 -10.67 -10.77
CA GLU A 59 5.00 -9.26 -11.10
C GLU A 59 4.46 -8.49 -9.90
N VAL A 60 4.93 -7.26 -9.72
CA VAL A 60 4.50 -6.39 -8.63
C VAL A 60 3.88 -5.13 -9.22
N TYR A 61 2.62 -4.91 -8.91
CA TYR A 61 1.86 -3.76 -9.36
C TYR A 61 1.57 -2.81 -8.19
N LEU A 62 1.52 -1.53 -8.50
CA LEU A 62 0.83 -0.54 -7.68
C LEU A 62 -0.54 -0.32 -8.31
N ALA A 63 -1.58 -0.49 -7.52
CA ALA A 63 -2.93 -0.51 -8.01
C ALA A 63 -3.88 0.19 -7.04
N THR A 64 -5.03 0.59 -7.56
CA THR A 64 -6.21 0.75 -6.72
C THR A 64 -6.91 -0.61 -6.60
N VAL A 65 -7.23 -1.03 -5.38
CA VAL A 65 -8.04 -2.22 -5.09
C VAL A 65 -9.37 -1.78 -4.48
N GLU A 66 -10.47 -2.28 -5.02
CA GLU A 66 -11.82 -2.04 -4.53
C GLU A 66 -12.52 -3.38 -4.29
N VAL A 67 -13.00 -3.60 -3.07
CA VAL A 67 -13.75 -4.81 -2.70
C VAL A 67 -15.22 -4.44 -2.53
N LYS A 68 -16.11 -5.29 -3.04
CA LYS A 68 -17.56 -5.06 -2.94
C LYS A 68 -18.00 -4.93 -1.47
N GLY A 69 -18.61 -3.81 -1.12
CA GLY A 69 -19.02 -3.51 0.26
C GLY A 69 -17.88 -3.03 1.16
N GLY A 70 -16.65 -2.94 0.62
CA GLY A 70 -15.50 -2.32 1.24
C GLY A 70 -15.21 -0.93 0.66
N GLY A 71 -14.11 -0.34 1.13
CA GLY A 71 -13.57 0.89 0.57
C GLY A 71 -12.70 0.63 -0.66
N ARG A 72 -12.29 1.72 -1.31
CA ARG A 72 -11.26 1.75 -2.35
C ARG A 72 -9.95 2.18 -1.70
N GLU A 73 -8.87 1.44 -1.93
CA GLU A 73 -7.55 1.79 -1.37
C GLU A 73 -6.41 1.63 -2.39
N PHE A 74 -5.35 2.40 -2.17
CA PHE A 74 -4.09 2.27 -2.92
C PHE A 74 -3.26 1.16 -2.29
N ALA A 75 -2.84 0.19 -3.10
CA ALA A 75 -2.20 -1.02 -2.61
C ALA A 75 -1.12 -1.54 -3.56
N ARG A 76 -0.27 -2.39 -3.01
CA ARG A 76 0.69 -3.21 -3.75
C ARG A 76 0.03 -4.56 -4.03
N VAL A 77 0.02 -4.97 -5.30
CA VAL A 77 -0.53 -6.25 -5.73
C VAL A 77 0.59 -7.11 -6.29
N ILE A 78 0.81 -8.27 -5.68
CA ILE A 78 1.78 -9.27 -6.09
C ILE A 78 1.03 -10.33 -6.91
N ASP A 79 1.32 -10.40 -8.20
CA ASP A 79 0.78 -11.40 -9.11
C ASP A 79 1.81 -12.52 -9.30
N GLN A 80 1.49 -13.70 -8.77
CA GLN A 80 2.34 -14.89 -8.90
C GLN A 80 1.74 -15.85 -9.91
N TYR A 81 2.55 -16.25 -10.88
CA TYR A 81 2.16 -17.14 -11.96
C TYR A 81 3.23 -18.21 -12.22
N PRO A 82 2.85 -19.37 -12.79
CA PRO A 82 3.79 -20.43 -13.11
C PRO A 82 4.94 -19.94 -14.01
N GLY A 83 6.10 -20.60 -13.96
CA GLY A 83 7.27 -20.24 -14.78
C GLY A 83 6.98 -20.18 -16.28
N PHE A 84 5.99 -20.96 -16.75
CA PHE A 84 5.53 -21.01 -18.15
C PHE A 84 4.32 -20.09 -18.42
N GLY A 85 3.75 -19.45 -17.39
CA GLY A 85 2.65 -18.50 -17.51
C GLY A 85 3.12 -17.15 -18.02
N LEU A 86 2.21 -16.40 -18.64
CA LEU A 86 2.48 -15.04 -19.13
C LEU A 86 1.92 -14.00 -18.15
N PRO A 87 2.62 -12.88 -17.93
CA PRO A 87 2.08 -11.78 -17.15
C PRO A 87 0.87 -11.14 -17.84
N ILE A 88 0.16 -10.28 -17.11
CA ILE A 88 -0.89 -9.43 -17.70
C ILE A 88 -0.29 -8.63 -18.85
N ARG A 89 -0.96 -8.66 -20.01
CA ARG A 89 -0.48 -7.97 -21.22
C ARG A 89 -0.30 -6.48 -20.95
N THR A 90 0.88 -5.95 -21.29
CA THR A 90 1.23 -4.53 -21.12
C THR A 90 0.22 -3.58 -21.76
N SER A 91 -0.42 -3.97 -22.87
CA SER A 91 -1.47 -3.15 -23.51
C SER A 91 -2.67 -2.92 -22.60
N LEU A 92 -3.19 -3.97 -21.95
CA LEU A 92 -4.36 -3.88 -21.07
C LEU A 92 -4.09 -2.99 -19.86
N LEU A 93 -2.87 -3.07 -19.36
CA LEU A 93 -2.39 -2.28 -18.24
C LEU A 93 -2.21 -0.79 -18.66
N ARG A 94 -1.75 -0.50 -19.89
CA ARG A 94 -1.69 0.87 -20.46
C ARG A 94 -3.08 1.48 -20.66
N ASP A 95 -4.04 0.67 -21.09
CA ASP A 95 -5.43 1.07 -21.31
C ASP A 95 -6.22 1.27 -20.01
N ARG A 96 -5.56 1.12 -18.83
CA ARG A 96 -6.18 1.21 -17.50
C ARG A 96 -7.39 0.29 -17.36
N THR A 97 -7.29 -0.89 -17.96
CA THR A 97 -8.34 -1.90 -17.88
C THR A 97 -8.64 -2.24 -16.42
N LEU A 98 -9.93 -2.35 -16.09
CA LEU A 98 -10.35 -2.83 -14.77
C LEU A 98 -10.34 -4.34 -14.77
N PHE A 99 -9.60 -4.92 -13.83
CA PHE A 99 -9.50 -6.36 -13.67
C PHE A 99 -10.34 -6.79 -12.49
N LYS A 100 -11.11 -7.85 -12.66
CA LYS A 100 -11.69 -8.58 -11.55
C LYS A 100 -10.69 -9.66 -11.16
N MET A 101 -10.26 -9.66 -9.91
CA MET A 101 -9.23 -10.57 -9.41
C MET A 101 -9.65 -11.15 -8.06
N LYS A 102 -9.23 -12.38 -7.74
CA LYS A 102 -9.17 -12.82 -6.35
C LYS A 102 -7.84 -12.38 -5.74
N VAL A 103 -7.92 -11.65 -4.64
CA VAL A 103 -6.77 -11.13 -3.89
C VAL A 103 -6.84 -11.59 -2.44
N THR A 104 -5.70 -11.85 -1.82
CA THR A 104 -5.56 -12.17 -0.40
C THR A 104 -4.68 -11.13 0.27
N ARG A 105 -5.06 -10.64 1.45
CA ARG A 105 -4.26 -9.65 2.19
C ARG A 105 -3.04 -10.33 2.79
N GLU A 106 -1.86 -9.75 2.57
CA GLU A 106 -0.58 -10.25 3.11
C GLU A 106 0.11 -9.14 3.93
N PRO A 107 -0.23 -8.97 5.22
CA PRO A 107 0.30 -7.88 6.06
C PRO A 107 1.83 -7.87 6.19
N GLU A 108 2.44 -9.05 6.11
CA GLU A 108 3.88 -9.24 6.18
C GLU A 108 4.66 -8.60 5.02
N CYS A 109 4.01 -8.32 3.89
CA CYS A 109 4.64 -7.67 2.73
C CYS A 109 4.26 -6.18 2.57
N ASP A 110 3.64 -5.60 3.59
CA ASP A 110 3.39 -4.16 3.65
C ASP A 110 4.70 -3.38 3.64
N LEU A 111 4.68 -2.26 2.91
CA LEU A 111 5.83 -1.37 2.80
C LEU A 111 5.36 0.06 2.93
N SER A 112 6.17 0.90 3.58
CA SER A 112 5.93 2.34 3.55
C SER A 112 6.10 2.87 2.12
N GLY A 113 5.30 3.87 1.75
CA GLY A 113 5.37 4.49 0.42
C GLY A 113 6.77 4.96 0.04
N ALA A 114 7.56 5.44 1.02
CA ALA A 114 8.95 5.88 0.83
C ALA A 114 9.91 4.74 0.41
N LYS A 115 9.56 3.48 0.68
CA LYS A 115 10.36 2.30 0.29
C LYS A 115 10.00 1.79 -1.10
N ILE A 116 8.99 2.37 -1.74
CA ILE A 116 8.52 1.97 -3.07
C ILE A 116 9.19 2.89 -4.10
N PHE A 117 10.21 2.35 -4.76
CA PHE A 117 10.93 3.05 -5.81
C PHE A 117 10.30 2.78 -7.18
N LEU A 118 9.92 3.86 -7.85
CA LEU A 118 9.53 3.84 -9.26
C LEU A 118 10.61 4.61 -10.01
N THR A 119 11.60 3.91 -10.58
CA THR A 119 12.60 4.60 -11.39
C THR A 119 11.98 5.02 -12.72
N GLN A 120 12.49 6.12 -13.28
CA GLN A 120 12.07 6.64 -14.56
C GLN A 120 12.67 5.76 -15.67
N GLY A 121 11.97 4.66 -16.00
CA GLY A 121 12.42 3.64 -16.95
C GLY A 121 11.85 2.25 -16.65
N ASP A 122 11.60 1.95 -15.37
CA ASP A 122 11.03 0.69 -14.89
C ASP A 122 9.51 0.55 -15.13
N SER A 123 8.87 1.65 -15.48
CA SER A 123 7.44 1.71 -15.66
C SER A 123 7.13 1.75 -17.15
N ALA A 124 7.02 0.57 -17.78
CA ALA A 124 6.39 0.45 -19.12
C ALA A 124 4.95 1.03 -19.13
N ILE A 125 4.41 1.27 -17.93
CA ILE A 125 3.06 1.69 -17.55
C ILE A 125 3.19 2.50 -16.26
N PHE A 126 2.88 3.79 -16.32
CA PHE A 126 3.09 4.73 -15.22
C PHE A 126 1.98 5.75 -15.19
N ASP A 127 1.25 5.82 -14.08
CA ASP A 127 0.42 6.99 -13.77
C ASP A 127 1.24 8.01 -12.99
N GLY A 128 1.26 9.26 -13.44
CA GLY A 128 1.92 10.35 -12.71
C GLY A 128 1.37 10.50 -11.29
N SER A 129 0.07 10.23 -11.09
CA SER A 129 -0.59 10.32 -9.79
C SER A 129 -0.05 9.34 -8.74
N VAL A 130 0.59 8.25 -9.16
CA VAL A 130 1.23 7.29 -8.23
C VAL A 130 2.41 7.93 -7.52
N ARG A 131 3.22 8.74 -8.23
CA ARG A 131 4.36 9.42 -7.61
C ARG A 131 3.89 10.42 -6.57
N ASP A 132 2.86 11.18 -6.90
CA ASP A 132 2.28 12.16 -5.97
C ASP A 132 1.66 11.45 -4.76
N THR A 133 1.00 10.31 -4.97
CA THR A 133 0.43 9.48 -3.89
C THR A 133 1.54 8.95 -2.97
N LEU A 134 2.58 8.33 -3.53
CA LEU A 134 3.72 7.82 -2.76
C LEU A 134 4.48 8.93 -2.02
N ARG A 135 4.56 10.14 -2.60
CA ARG A 135 5.19 11.30 -1.95
C ARG A 135 4.32 11.85 -0.82
N THR A 136 3.01 11.97 -1.03
CA THR A 136 2.06 12.51 -0.04
C THR A 136 1.89 11.55 1.14
N HIS A 137 1.87 10.25 0.85
CA HIS A 137 1.68 9.17 1.82
C HIS A 137 2.97 8.37 2.06
N ALA A 138 4.12 9.05 2.03
CA ALA A 138 5.43 8.40 2.09
C ALA A 138 5.64 7.56 3.37
N ASN A 139 5.09 8.03 4.49
CA ASN A 139 5.20 7.34 5.78
C ASN A 139 4.08 6.34 6.03
N ASP A 140 3.03 6.33 5.21
CA ASP A 140 1.90 5.44 5.39
C ASP A 140 2.25 4.04 4.86
N ALA A 141 1.76 3.02 5.56
CA ALA A 141 1.88 1.65 5.10
C ALA A 141 1.00 1.44 3.87
N VAL A 142 1.61 1.06 2.75
CA VAL A 142 0.90 0.63 1.55
C VAL A 142 0.55 -0.85 1.73
N PRO A 143 -0.75 -1.19 1.82
CA PRO A 143 -1.18 -2.56 2.03
C PRO A 143 -0.75 -3.45 0.86
N CYS A 144 -0.37 -4.68 1.19
CA CYS A 144 0.06 -5.67 0.23
C CYS A 144 -0.98 -6.77 0.04
N TYR A 145 -1.22 -7.13 -1.22
CA TYR A 145 -2.12 -8.18 -1.64
C TYR A 145 -1.42 -9.18 -2.55
N LYS A 146 -1.74 -10.45 -2.38
CA LYS A 146 -1.38 -11.51 -3.33
C LYS A 146 -2.56 -11.80 -4.23
N ALA A 147 -2.38 -11.66 -5.54
CA ALA A 147 -3.39 -12.02 -6.54
C ALA A 147 -3.23 -13.48 -6.97
N LEU A 148 -4.37 -14.15 -7.21
CA LEU A 148 -4.38 -15.45 -7.88
C LEU A 148 -4.48 -15.22 -9.40
N HIS A 149 -3.35 -15.39 -10.09
CA HIS A 149 -3.22 -15.07 -11.52
C HIS A 149 -4.31 -15.68 -12.41
N GLU A 150 -4.63 -16.96 -12.17
CA GLU A 150 -5.63 -17.71 -12.95
C GLU A 150 -7.06 -17.15 -12.83
N THR A 151 -7.30 -16.26 -11.87
CA THR A 151 -8.63 -15.66 -11.61
C THR A 151 -8.79 -14.27 -12.22
N ILE A 152 -7.77 -13.78 -12.93
CA ILE A 152 -7.78 -12.45 -13.51
C ILE A 152 -8.72 -12.42 -14.72
N GLU A 153 -9.80 -11.65 -14.59
CA GLU A 153 -10.78 -11.43 -15.65
C GLU A 153 -10.81 -9.94 -16.00
N ILE A 154 -10.98 -9.61 -17.29
CA ILE A 154 -11.26 -8.24 -17.70
C ILE A 154 -12.71 -7.91 -17.36
N THR A 155 -12.93 -6.82 -16.64
CA THR A 155 -14.29 -6.30 -16.43
C THR A 155 -14.74 -5.63 -17.73
N LYS A 156 -15.76 -6.19 -18.38
CA LYS A 156 -16.35 -5.55 -19.57
C LYS A 156 -16.95 -4.20 -19.16
N LYS A 157 -16.62 -3.16 -19.93
CA LYS A 157 -17.29 -1.85 -19.85
C LYS A 157 -18.73 -1.96 -20.27
#